data_AF-A0A524K7U5-F1
#
_entry.id   AF-A0A524K7U5-F1
#
_cell.length_a   1.000
_cell.length_b   1.000
_cell.length_c   1.000
_cell.angle_alpha   90.00
_cell.angle_beta   90.00
_cell.angle_gamma   90.00
#
_symmetry.space_group_name_H-M   'P 1'
#
loop_
_entity.id
_entity.type
_entity.pdbx_description
1 polymer ?
#
loop_
_entity_poly.entity_id
_entity_poly.type
_entity_poly.pdbx_seq_one_letter_code
_entity_poly.pdbx_strand_id
1 'polypeptide(L)'
;MKQPSLLRKIPLIYKIGYGAGNLGVGVAMQVIGAYLVFFATVILGIPGSLAGLAVGISVFWDAVTDPVAGYLSDRTRTRFGRRRPWMLASALPVGLTYFAIWAPPGSLSGGALSLWIAGAILLFYSAMTVFNVPYTA
;
A
#
# COMPACT_ATOMS: atom_id res chain seq x y z
N MET A 1 -16.10 -9.25 -42.69
CA MET A 1 -15.87 -8.59 -41.39
C MET A 1 -14.37 -8.51 -41.14
N LYS A 2 -13.79 -7.30 -41.12
CA LYS A 2 -12.36 -7.09 -40.85
C LYS A 2 -12.10 -7.30 -39.35
N GLN A 3 -11.27 -8.28 -39.00
CA GLN A 3 -10.78 -8.45 -37.63
C GLN A 3 -10.01 -7.19 -37.20
N PRO A 4 -10.28 -6.60 -36.03
CA PRO A 4 -9.53 -5.46 -35.56
C PRO A 4 -8.10 -5.90 -35.20
N SER A 5 -7.12 -5.09 -35.60
CA SER A 5 -5.68 -5.24 -35.36
C SER A 5 -5.34 -5.12 -33.86
N LEU A 6 -5.64 -6.14 -33.06
CA LEU A 6 -5.70 -6.04 -31.58
C LEU A 6 -4.38 -6.22 -30.81
N LEU A 7 -3.21 -6.34 -31.44
CA LEU A 7 -1.94 -6.47 -30.70
C LEU A 7 -0.92 -5.43 -31.15
N ARG A 8 -1.15 -4.17 -30.78
CA ARG A 8 -0.08 -3.17 -30.74
C ARG A 8 0.97 -3.68 -29.74
N LYS A 9 2.14 -4.11 -30.23
CA LYS A 9 3.25 -4.57 -29.37
C LYS A 9 3.59 -3.46 -28.38
N ILE A 10 3.30 -3.70 -27.10
CA ILE A 10 3.64 -2.76 -26.03
C ILE A 10 5.17 -2.71 -25.93
N PRO A 11 5.79 -1.51 -26.03
CA PRO A 11 7.24 -1.38 -25.94
C PRO A 11 7.76 -1.95 -24.61
N LEU A 12 8.93 -2.60 -24.66
CA LEU A 12 9.53 -3.29 -23.51
C LEU A 12 9.66 -2.39 -22.27
N ILE A 13 9.97 -1.11 -22.48
CA ILE A 13 10.09 -0.12 -21.40
C ILE A 13 8.82 0.01 -20.55
N TYR A 14 7.63 -0.11 -21.15
CA TYR A 14 6.38 -0.05 -20.39
C TYR A 14 6.15 -1.32 -19.59
N LYS A 15 6.60 -2.48 -20.10
CA LYS A 15 6.53 -3.75 -19.36
C LYS A 15 7.47 -3.74 -18.15
N ILE A 16 8.69 -3.24 -18.36
CA ILE A 16 9.69 -3.09 -17.28
C ILE A 16 9.18 -2.08 -16.24
N GLY A 17 8.70 -0.92 -16.65
CA GLY A 17 8.17 0.09 -15.73
C GLY A 17 6.97 -0.41 -14.91
N TYR A 18 6.08 -1.19 -15.54
CA TYR A 18 4.96 -1.82 -14.85
C TYR A 18 5.44 -2.86 -13.83
N GLY A 19 6.37 -3.73 -14.23
CA GLY A 19 6.96 -4.73 -13.33
C GLY A 19 7.76 -4.13 -12.18
N ALA A 20 8.51 -3.06 -12.42
CA ALA A 20 9.28 -2.35 -11.38
C ALA A 20 8.37 -1.78 -10.29
N GLY A 21 7.20 -1.23 -10.66
CA GLY A 21 6.20 -0.77 -9.70
C GLY A 21 5.72 -1.91 -8.79
N ASN A 22 5.40 -3.07 -9.38
CA ASN A 22 5.00 -4.26 -8.62
C ASN A 22 6.08 -4.79 -7.71
N LEU A 23 7.34 -4.77 -8.16
CA LEU A 23 8.45 -5.28 -7.38
C LEU A 23 8.63 -4.48 -6.09
N GLY A 24 8.67 -3.14 -6.17
CA GLY A 24 8.83 -2.31 -4.98
C GLY A 24 7.69 -2.51 -3.96
N VAL A 25 6.46 -2.48 -4.46
CA VAL A 25 5.25 -2.61 -3.66
C VAL A 25 5.09 -4.03 -3.09
N GLY A 26 5.37 -5.05 -3.90
CA GLY A 26 5.33 -6.46 -3.51
C GLY A 26 6.37 -6.80 -2.45
N VAL A 27 7.60 -6.27 -2.56
CA VAL A 27 8.62 -6.43 -1.53
C VAL A 27 8.21 -5.76 -0.23
N ALA A 28 7.69 -4.53 -0.26
CA ALA A 28 7.21 -3.84 0.94
C ALA A 28 6.11 -4.64 1.66
N MET A 29 5.14 -5.17 0.91
CA MET A 29 4.08 -6.03 1.43
C MET A 29 4.62 -7.33 2.02
N GLN A 30 5.60 -7.95 1.36
CA GLN A 30 6.21 -9.19 1.83
C GLN A 30 6.97 -8.97 3.15
N VAL A 31 7.72 -7.86 3.27
CA VAL A 31 8.44 -7.51 4.50
C VAL A 31 7.45 -7.23 5.63
N ILE A 32 6.38 -6.49 5.37
CA ILE A 32 5.35 -6.23 6.38
C ILE A 32 4.67 -7.53 6.83
N GLY A 33 4.21 -8.35 5.89
CA GLY A 33 3.54 -9.61 6.22
C GLY A 33 4.42 -10.59 7.01
N ALA A 34 5.73 -10.60 6.74
CA ALA A 34 6.66 -11.51 7.41
C ALA A 34 7.21 -10.97 8.74
N TYR A 35 7.42 -9.66 8.87
CA TYR A 35 8.27 -9.10 9.92
C TYR A 35 7.58 -8.08 10.84
N LEU A 36 6.48 -7.46 10.43
CA LEU A 36 5.84 -6.37 11.18
C LEU A 36 5.48 -6.76 12.62
N VAL A 37 4.87 -7.93 12.81
CA VAL A 37 4.43 -8.39 14.12
C VAL A 37 5.64 -8.67 15.03
N PHE A 38 6.69 -9.30 14.49
CA PHE A 38 7.94 -9.52 15.23
C PHE A 38 8.57 -8.19 15.64
N PHE A 39 8.68 -7.23 14.71
CA PHE A 39 9.21 -5.91 15.00
C PHE A 39 8.42 -5.17 16.09
N ALA A 40 7.09 -5.14 15.98
CA ALA A 40 6.24 -4.50 16.98
C ALA A 40 6.39 -5.16 18.36
N THR A 41 6.42 -6.49 18.42
CA THR A 41 6.37 -7.22 19.70
C THR A 41 7.74 -7.41 20.34
N VAL A 42 8.70 -7.94 19.60
CA VAL A 42 10.01 -8.34 20.12
C VAL A 42 10.97 -7.17 20.18
N ILE A 43 10.95 -6.28 19.18
CA ILE A 43 11.88 -5.15 19.11
C ILE A 43 11.33 -3.94 19.86
N LEU A 44 10.08 -3.57 19.63
CA LEU A 44 9.46 -2.40 20.25
C LEU A 44 8.77 -2.71 21.60
N GLY A 45 8.62 -3.98 21.96
CA GLY A 45 7.98 -4.38 23.23
C GLY A 45 6.46 -4.11 23.28
N ILE A 46 5.80 -3.91 22.14
CA ILE A 46 4.35 -3.68 22.08
C ILE A 46 3.63 -4.99 22.41
N PRO A 47 2.59 -4.98 23.25
CA PRO A 47 1.77 -6.17 23.49
C PRO A 47 1.26 -6.80 22.19
N GLY A 48 1.43 -8.11 22.04
CA GLY A 48 1.01 -8.84 20.83
C GLY A 48 -0.48 -8.71 20.51
N SER A 49 -1.32 -8.56 21.54
CA SER A 49 -2.75 -8.27 21.37
C SER A 49 -2.99 -6.94 20.64
N LEU A 50 -2.25 -5.88 20.97
CA LEU A 50 -2.38 -4.59 20.31
C LEU A 50 -1.82 -4.62 18.88
N ALA A 51 -0.68 -5.28 18.67
CA ALA A 51 -0.11 -5.44 17.34
C ALA A 51 -1.05 -6.24 16.42
N GLY A 52 -1.61 -7.35 16.92
CA GLY A 52 -2.59 -8.15 16.21
C GLY A 52 -3.89 -7.41 15.92
N LEU A 53 -4.39 -6.62 16.89
CA LEU A 53 -5.58 -5.78 16.68
C LEU A 53 -5.33 -4.71 15.62
N ALA A 54 -4.16 -4.06 15.60
CA ALA A 54 -3.82 -3.06 14.60
C ALA A 54 -3.84 -3.65 13.17
N VAL A 55 -3.24 -4.83 12.98
CA VAL A 55 -3.27 -5.55 11.70
C VAL A 55 -4.68 -6.04 11.36
N GLY A 56 -5.43 -6.55 12.33
CA GLY A 56 -6.82 -6.97 12.11
C GLY A 56 -7.69 -5.81 11.65
N ILE A 57 -7.59 -4.65 12.31
CA ILE A 57 -8.32 -3.44 11.94
C ILE A 57 -7.94 -2.99 10.53
N SER A 58 -6.65 -3.04 10.15
CA SER A 58 -6.26 -2.67 8.78
C SER A 58 -6.87 -3.59 7.72
N VAL A 59 -7.00 -4.90 8.00
CA VAL A 59 -7.69 -5.82 7.08
C VAL A 59 -9.18 -5.49 6.93
N PHE A 60 -9.87 -5.20 8.03
CA PHE A 60 -11.28 -4.76 7.96
C PHE A 60 -11.44 -3.42 7.26
N TRP A 61 -10.47 -2.53 7.44
CA TRP A 61 -10.43 -1.24 6.77
C TRP A 61 -10.27 -1.41 5.25
N ASP A 62 -9.39 -2.30 4.81
CA ASP A 62 -9.17 -2.61 3.39
C ASP A 62 -10.44 -3.12 2.70
N ALA A 63 -11.27 -3.90 3.41
CA ALA A 63 -12.56 -4.35 2.89
C ALA A 63 -13.51 -3.18 2.49
N VAL A 64 -13.31 -2.00 3.08
CA VAL A 64 -14.07 -0.78 2.78
C VAL A 64 -13.33 0.12 1.80
N THR A 65 -12.03 0.35 2.00
CA THR A 65 -11.26 1.27 1.16
C THR A 65 -11.06 0.74 -0.25
N ASP A 66 -10.95 -0.58 -0.43
CA ASP A 66 -10.68 -1.16 -1.75
C ASP A 66 -11.81 -0.90 -2.77
N PRO A 67 -13.09 -1.19 -2.46
CA PRO A 67 -14.21 -0.83 -3.35
C PRO A 67 -14.29 0.68 -3.62
N VAL A 68 -14.02 1.51 -2.62
CA VAL A 68 -14.06 2.97 -2.74
C VAL A 68 -12.97 3.46 -3.69
N ALA A 69 -11.73 2.99 -3.52
CA ALA A 69 -10.62 3.33 -4.39
C ALA A 69 -10.83 2.83 -5.81
N GLY A 70 -11.40 1.63 -5.97
CA GLY A 70 -11.80 1.09 -7.28
C GLY A 70 -12.78 2.02 -7.99
N TYR A 71 -13.87 2.36 -7.31
CA TYR A 71 -14.89 3.26 -7.84
C TYR A 71 -14.36 4.65 -8.22
N LEU A 72 -13.54 5.26 -7.34
CA LEU A 72 -12.98 6.59 -7.56
C LEU A 72 -11.94 6.59 -8.68
N SER A 73 -11.07 5.59 -8.72
CA SER A 73 -10.04 5.46 -9.76
C SER A 73 -10.65 5.24 -11.14
N ASP A 74 -11.75 4.47 -11.23
CA ASP A 74 -12.47 4.30 -12.48
C ASP A 74 -13.13 5.60 -12.94
N ARG A 75 -13.63 6.45 -12.05
CA ARG A 75 -14.27 7.72 -12.44
C ARG A 75 -13.30 8.85 -12.71
N THR A 76 -12.03 8.66 -12.36
CA THR A 76 -10.99 9.67 -12.54
C THR A 76 -10.73 9.90 -14.04
N ARG A 77 -10.88 11.14 -14.50
CA ARG A 77 -10.58 11.55 -15.88
C ARG A 77 -9.47 12.58 -15.87
N THR A 78 -8.26 12.15 -16.23
CA THR A 78 -7.11 13.06 -16.36
C THR A 78 -6.41 12.86 -17.70
N ARG A 79 -5.55 13.82 -18.06
CA ARG A 79 -4.66 13.72 -19.24
C ARG A 79 -3.72 12.51 -19.21
N PHE A 80 -3.47 11.94 -18.03
CA PHE A 80 -2.62 10.76 -17.83
C PHE A 80 -3.40 9.43 -17.84
N GLY A 81 -4.71 9.50 -18.10
CA GLY A 81 -5.62 8.36 -18.04
C GLY A 81 -6.33 8.24 -16.69
N ARG A 82 -7.02 7.11 -16.49
CA ARG A 82 -7.88 6.87 -15.33
C ARG A 82 -7.08 6.46 -14.08
N ARG A 83 -6.18 5.48 -14.24
CA ARG A 83 -5.53 4.77 -13.12
C ARG A 83 -4.09 5.22 -12.80
N ARG A 84 -3.35 5.72 -13.80
CA ARG A 84 -1.95 6.20 -13.61
C ARG A 84 -1.81 7.30 -12.56
N PRO A 85 -2.71 8.30 -12.46
CA PRO A 85 -2.60 9.33 -11.42
C PRO A 85 -2.63 8.75 -10.01
N TRP A 86 -3.45 7.72 -9.78
CA TRP A 86 -3.59 7.07 -8.47
C TRP A 86 -2.31 6.35 -8.07
N MET A 87 -1.76 5.54 -9.00
CA MET A 87 -0.51 4.82 -8.77
C MET A 87 0.70 5.74 -8.55
N LEU A 88 0.71 6.91 -9.19
CA LEU A 88 1.78 7.89 -8.99
C LEU A 88 1.59 8.68 -7.70
N ALA A 89 0.35 9.04 -7.37
CA ALA A 89 0.02 9.76 -6.15
C ALA A 89 0.26 8.92 -4.89
N SER A 90 0.15 7.59 -4.98
CA SER A 90 0.41 6.69 -3.85
C SER A 90 1.90 6.51 -3.53
N ALA A 91 2.82 6.81 -4.46
CA ALA A 91 4.24 6.55 -4.27
C ALA A 91 4.83 7.25 -3.03
N LEU A 92 4.50 8.54 -2.84
CA LEU A 92 4.96 9.30 -1.67
C LEU A 92 4.30 8.83 -0.37
N PRO A 93 2.95 8.73 -0.27
CA PRO A 93 2.28 8.18 0.91
C PRO A 93 2.84 6.81 1.31
N VAL A 94 2.94 5.86 0.37
CA VAL A 94 3.45 4.50 0.65
C VAL A 94 4.86 4.57 1.24
N GLY A 95 5.76 5.34 0.63
CA GLY A 95 7.14 5.48 1.12
C GLY A 95 7.21 6.10 2.51
N LEU A 96 6.44 7.17 2.76
CA LEU A 96 6.42 7.86 4.05
C LEU A 96 5.83 6.99 5.17
N THR A 97 4.71 6.32 4.90
CA THR A 97 4.08 5.45 5.90
C THR A 97 4.89 4.19 6.15
N TYR A 98 5.54 3.64 5.11
CA TYR A 98 6.47 2.53 5.27
C TYR A 98 7.65 2.93 6.14
N PHE A 99 8.25 4.09 5.89
CA PHE A 99 9.30 4.63 6.75
C PHE A 99 8.82 4.84 8.18
N ALA A 100 7.62 5.40 8.38
CA ALA A 100 7.07 5.64 9.71
C ALA A 100 6.83 4.37 10.55
N ILE A 101 6.57 3.23 9.90
CA ILE A 101 6.48 1.92 10.57
C ILE A 101 7.84 1.53 11.13
N TRP A 102 8.90 1.62 10.33
CA TRP A 102 10.23 1.10 10.69
C TRP A 102 11.08 2.09 11.50
N ALA A 103 10.75 3.38 11.46
CA ALA A 103 11.47 4.45 12.16
C ALA A 103 10.52 5.25 13.08
N PRO A 104 9.93 4.64 14.12
CA PRO A 104 9.15 5.38 15.09
C PRO A 104 10.04 6.40 15.83
N PRO A 105 9.52 7.58 16.22
CA PRO A 105 10.27 8.55 16.99
C PRO A 105 10.75 7.94 18.32
N GLY A 106 12.05 8.01 18.60
CA GLY A 106 12.65 7.39 19.79
C GLY A 106 12.19 7.98 21.13
N SER A 107 11.47 9.10 21.12
CA SER A 107 10.82 9.68 22.30
C SER A 107 9.51 8.99 22.68
N LEU A 108 8.92 8.18 21.80
CA LEU A 108 7.66 7.49 22.06
C LEU A 108 7.89 6.20 22.84
N SER A 109 7.02 5.95 23.82
CA SER A 109 7.03 4.72 24.61
C SER A 109 5.60 4.31 25.00
N GLY A 110 5.46 3.06 25.46
CA GLY A 110 4.20 2.52 25.96
C GLY A 110 3.02 2.67 24.99
N GLY A 111 1.91 3.24 25.48
CA GLY A 111 0.70 3.44 24.69
C GLY A 111 0.88 4.40 23.52
N ALA A 112 1.73 5.42 23.64
CA ALA A 112 1.97 6.38 22.56
C ALA A 112 2.70 5.72 21.37
N LEU A 113 3.68 4.87 21.66
CA LEU A 113 4.36 4.06 20.64
C LEU A 113 3.40 3.07 19.97
N SER A 114 2.51 2.46 20.77
CA SER A 114 1.50 1.53 20.26
C SER A 114 0.52 2.22 19.30
N LEU A 115 0.04 3.42 19.63
CA LEU A 115 -0.83 4.22 18.77
C LEU A 115 -0.11 4.69 17.50
N TRP A 116 1.16 5.07 17.61
CA TRP A 116 1.98 5.43 16.46
C TRP A 116 2.07 4.27 15.47
N ILE A 117 2.45 3.08 15.94
CA ILE A 117 2.58 1.90 15.08
C ILE A 117 1.24 1.50 14.48
N ALA A 118 0.15 1.49 15.26
CA ALA A 118 -1.18 1.20 14.75
C ALA A 118 -1.62 2.19 13.65
N GLY A 119 -1.40 3.48 13.86
CA GLY A 119 -1.69 4.52 12.88
C GLY A 119 -0.82 4.39 11.62
N ALA A 120 0.48 4.14 11.78
CA ALA A 120 1.40 3.95 10.66
C ALA A 120 1.02 2.73 9.80
N ILE A 121 0.62 1.62 10.44
CA ILE A 121 0.08 0.43 9.77
C ILE A 121 -1.16 0.79 8.96
N LEU A 122 -2.16 1.40 9.60
CA LEU A 122 -3.43 1.74 8.95
C LEU A 122 -3.24 2.69 7.76
N LEU A 123 -2.37 3.70 7.91
CA LEU A 123 -2.03 4.64 6.85
C LEU A 123 -1.26 3.97 5.71
N PHE A 124 -0.35 3.04 6.03
CA PHE A 124 0.36 2.27 5.02
C PHE A 124 -0.60 1.42 4.19
N TYR A 125 -1.49 0.65 4.81
CA TYR A 125 -2.51 -0.13 4.10
C TYR A 125 -3.44 0.77 3.27
N SER A 126 -3.86 1.91 3.81
CA SER A 126 -4.65 2.91 3.06
C SER A 126 -3.90 3.44 1.82
N ALA A 127 -2.63 3.80 1.97
CA ALA A 127 -1.79 4.27 0.85
C ALA A 127 -1.57 3.16 -0.19
N MET A 128 -1.48 1.91 0.27
CA MET A 128 -1.34 0.73 -0.57
C MET A 128 -2.60 0.43 -1.35
N THR A 129 -3.80 0.58 -0.79
CA THR A 129 -5.07 0.46 -1.52
C THR A 129 -5.10 1.41 -2.73
N VAL A 130 -4.64 2.65 -2.57
CA VAL A 130 -4.57 3.65 -3.66
C VAL A 130 -3.67 3.18 -4.80
N PHE A 131 -2.66 2.35 -4.54
CA PHE A 131 -1.80 1.75 -5.56
C PHE A 131 -2.38 0.43 -6.10
N ASN A 132 -2.68 -0.52 -5.22
CA ASN A 132 -2.98 -1.91 -5.55
C ASN A 132 -4.28 -2.03 -6.35
N VAL A 133 -5.35 -1.36 -5.93
CA VAL A 133 -6.65 -1.51 -6.58
C VAL A 133 -6.60 -1.04 -8.04
N PRO A 134 -6.09 0.16 -8.38
CA PRO A 134 -5.95 0.57 -9.77
C PRO A 134 -4.90 -0.24 -10.55
N TYR A 135 -3.92 -0.83 -9.86
CA TYR A 135 -2.89 -1.64 -10.48
C TYR A 135 -3.41 -3.03 -10.89
N THR A 136 -4.28 -3.66 -10.09
CA THR A 136 -4.79 -5.02 -10.35
C THR A 136 -6.11 -5.07 -11.13
N ALA A 137 -6.82 -3.95 -11.23
CA ALA A 137 -8.07 -3.85 -12.00
C ALA A 137 -7.85 -3.82 -13.51
#